data_AF-A0A3B8LQM1-F1
#
_entry.id   AF-A0A3B8LQM1-F1
#
_cell.length_a   1.000
_cell.length_b   1.000
_cell.length_c   1.000
_cell.angle_alpha   90.00
_cell.angle_beta   90.00
_cell.angle_gamma   90.00
#
_symmetry.space_group_name_H-M   'P 1'
#
loop_
_entity.id
_entity.type
_entity.pdbx_description
1 polymer ?
#
loop_
_entity_poly.entity_id
_entity_poly.type
_entity_poly.pdbx_seq_one_letter_code
_entity_poly.pdbx_strand_id
1 'polypeptide(L)'
;MNPTHYSILTFTLYMILAFCLVGCNQGYCESSPPRACKPTLKGFKIIIDQSQNQIFSPYNPTFEGYSHWTKQIIGLGGHVILNSNPLKKLLSSVKAPSTILVFGISAKHPKNPPSKELINFVANGGGLLVLTEHDNLFGITTYLNKVSSYFGIKGLPTGVFTKRKDTGNVVWIKTQLPAWNTNDIRLYYVAPLHVTPPATPLLRSKYSQNKKHNVLAAYRRYKKGVVVVIGDAEFPWNGNSQMGLYHRDNKAFTQNLLMMLAHKHSTQKKCTQTKIKQQPTSRPINRKMAAFLNPETGLSPTYEFKEFATALQKQGYTTFSPSSPSALQHAKVVVIPQPISSPSKEWLKAIKKHPKVLLLSDGMSDLFRTKPKIRQLFKRLLKKPVIQPIPINQIAQQFGLRFHVGTLLSNNKLSYLISAKTKAGKELKLYRSTGLDFTNTNKWKIIAKTTKTSWMVSTLMPIHHADKKDENPFSPPSKKRPLYPIAAFKKNIFAIADIEPFTNTYFTTSTGRYFYKFFLQWLQNKTSTSPTSSPTNTRSAP
;
A
#
# COMPACT_ATOMS: atom_id res chain seq x y z
N MET A 1 -28.49 56.61 -19.83
CA MET A 1 -27.45 55.72 -19.24
C MET A 1 -27.88 55.42 -17.81
N ASN A 2 -28.08 54.14 -17.45
CA ASN A 2 -28.78 53.75 -16.21
C ASN A 2 -27.83 53.65 -15.00
N PRO A 3 -28.12 54.32 -13.87
CA PRO A 3 -27.26 54.39 -12.69
C PRO A 3 -27.25 53.11 -11.83
N THR A 4 -28.01 52.08 -12.19
CA THR A 4 -28.16 50.85 -11.41
C THR A 4 -27.04 49.82 -11.61
N HIS A 5 -26.18 49.97 -12.63
CA HIS A 5 -25.09 49.02 -12.86
C HIS A 5 -23.81 49.29 -12.04
N TYR A 6 -23.61 50.51 -11.53
CA TYR A 6 -22.42 50.84 -10.75
C TYR A 6 -22.49 50.37 -9.29
N SER A 7 -23.68 50.24 -8.69
CA SER A 7 -23.78 49.82 -7.27
C SER A 7 -23.48 48.33 -7.08
N ILE A 8 -23.86 47.48 -8.03
CA ILE A 8 -23.65 46.02 -7.94
C ILE A 8 -22.17 45.65 -8.11
N LEU A 9 -21.46 46.32 -9.02
CA LEU A 9 -20.03 46.06 -9.22
C LEU A 9 -19.20 46.50 -7.99
N THR A 10 -19.56 47.64 -7.41
CA THR A 10 -18.87 48.19 -6.23
C THR A 10 -19.10 47.34 -4.99
N PHE A 11 -20.34 46.84 -4.80
CA PHE A 11 -20.67 45.93 -3.69
C PHE A 11 -19.96 44.57 -3.82
N THR A 12 -19.86 44.03 -5.04
CA THR A 12 -19.17 42.76 -5.31
C THR A 12 -17.67 42.89 -5.07
N LEU A 13 -17.06 44.03 -5.45
CA LEU A 13 -15.64 44.29 -5.21
C LEU A 13 -15.33 44.45 -3.72
N TYR A 14 -16.20 45.12 -2.96
CA TYR A 14 -16.07 45.23 -1.49
C TYR A 14 -16.20 43.88 -0.78
N MET A 15 -17.10 43.00 -1.23
CA MET A 15 -17.24 41.65 -0.66
C MET A 15 -16.03 40.76 -0.97
N ILE A 16 -15.43 40.88 -2.16
CA ILE A 16 -14.21 40.15 -2.52
C ILE A 16 -13.02 40.66 -1.69
N LEU A 17 -12.87 41.98 -1.53
CA LEU A 17 -11.81 42.57 -0.69
C LEU A 17 -11.99 42.23 0.79
N ALA A 18 -13.21 42.23 1.31
CA ALA A 18 -13.50 41.79 2.69
C ALA A 18 -13.18 40.30 2.90
N PHE A 19 -13.48 39.43 1.94
CA PHE A 19 -13.11 38.01 2.00
C PHE A 19 -11.59 37.80 1.92
N CYS A 20 -10.87 38.60 1.12
CA CYS A 20 -9.42 38.52 1.02
C CYS A 20 -8.70 39.06 2.26
N LEU A 21 -9.27 40.06 2.95
CA LEU A 21 -8.67 40.64 4.17
C LEU A 21 -8.97 39.79 5.42
N VAL A 22 -10.11 39.10 5.49
CA VAL A 22 -10.41 38.15 6.58
C VAL A 22 -9.71 36.80 6.36
N GLY A 23 -9.44 36.41 5.10
CA GLY A 23 -8.81 35.12 4.75
C GLY A 23 -7.29 35.04 4.94
N CYS A 24 -6.59 36.16 5.17
CA CYS A 24 -5.12 36.17 5.23
C CYS A 24 -4.52 36.21 6.65
N ASN A 25 -5.32 36.29 7.73
CA ASN A 25 -4.78 36.48 9.08
C ASN A 25 -5.20 35.43 10.12
N GLN A 26 -5.78 34.30 9.70
CA GLN A 26 -6.01 33.16 10.57
C GLN A 26 -5.29 31.92 10.01
N GLY A 27 -4.03 31.77 10.41
CA GLY A 27 -3.42 30.45 10.45
C GLY A 27 -4.24 29.57 11.37
N TYR A 28 -5.20 28.83 10.80
CA TYR A 28 -5.91 27.75 11.46
C TYR A 28 -4.87 26.68 11.87
N CYS A 29 -4.28 26.87 13.04
CA CYS A 29 -3.90 25.75 13.88
C CYS A 29 -5.21 25.06 14.24
N GLU A 30 -5.58 24.02 13.50
CA GLU A 30 -6.61 23.08 13.92
C GLU A 30 -6.27 22.64 15.35
N SER A 31 -6.94 23.24 16.34
CA SER A 31 -6.96 22.74 17.70
C SER A 31 -7.51 21.33 17.60
N SER A 32 -6.63 20.34 17.66
CA SER A 32 -7.01 18.93 17.58
C SER A 32 -8.14 18.70 18.58
N PRO A 33 -9.30 18.16 18.17
CA PRO A 33 -10.41 17.93 19.09
C PRO A 33 -9.90 17.13 20.29
N PRO A 34 -10.45 17.38 21.50
CA PRO A 34 -10.03 16.69 22.71
C PRO A 34 -9.95 15.19 22.44
N ARG A 35 -8.77 14.59 22.65
CA ARG A 35 -8.49 13.18 22.32
C ARG A 35 -9.47 12.30 23.09
N ALA A 36 -10.55 11.88 22.42
CA ALA A 36 -11.43 10.84 22.93
C ALA A 36 -10.58 9.62 23.31
N CYS A 37 -10.81 9.09 24.51
CA CYS A 37 -10.09 7.93 25.02
C CYS A 37 -10.28 6.77 24.05
N LYS A 38 -9.20 6.34 23.39
CA LYS A 38 -9.28 5.25 22.43
C LYS A 38 -9.46 3.94 23.21
N PRO A 39 -10.52 3.17 22.94
CA PRO A 39 -10.66 1.83 23.52
C PRO A 39 -9.40 1.01 23.21
N THR A 40 -8.85 0.35 24.22
CA THR A 40 -7.72 -0.60 24.06
C THR A 40 -8.21 -2.01 24.35
N LEU A 41 -7.88 -2.93 23.44
CA LEU A 41 -8.06 -4.36 23.59
C LEU A 41 -6.71 -4.90 24.06
N LYS A 42 -6.45 -4.98 25.36
CA LYS A 42 -5.16 -5.48 25.83
C LYS A 42 -5.05 -6.99 25.57
N GLY A 43 -4.04 -7.39 24.79
CA GLY A 43 -3.55 -8.77 24.75
C GLY A 43 -4.30 -9.73 23.81
N PHE A 44 -5.00 -9.22 22.79
CA PHE A 44 -5.57 -10.10 21.75
C PHE A 44 -4.54 -10.43 20.67
N LYS A 45 -4.72 -11.56 19.99
CA LYS A 45 -3.87 -12.02 18.90
C LYS A 45 -4.66 -12.01 17.61
N ILE A 46 -4.05 -11.56 16.52
CA ILE A 46 -4.55 -11.77 15.17
C ILE A 46 -3.56 -12.66 14.45
N ILE A 47 -4.04 -13.77 13.92
CA ILE A 47 -3.28 -14.66 13.06
C ILE A 47 -3.79 -14.47 11.65
N ILE A 48 -2.94 -13.96 10.76
CA ILE A 48 -3.24 -13.93 9.33
C ILE A 48 -2.69 -15.21 8.72
N ASP A 49 -3.59 -16.04 8.18
CA ASP A 49 -3.18 -17.28 7.54
C ASP A 49 -2.49 -16.98 6.21
N GLN A 50 -1.30 -17.56 6.04
CA GLN A 50 -0.48 -17.57 4.81
C GLN A 50 -0.20 -19.00 4.36
N SER A 51 -0.80 -20.00 5.00
CA SER A 51 -0.56 -21.42 4.72
C SER A 51 -0.95 -21.84 3.29
N GLN A 52 -1.75 -21.03 2.62
CA GLN A 52 -2.27 -21.27 1.27
C GLN A 52 -1.82 -20.19 0.26
N ASN A 53 -0.68 -19.54 0.51
CA ASN A 53 -0.17 -18.43 -0.31
C ASN A 53 -1.19 -17.30 -0.44
N GLN A 54 -1.63 -16.76 0.69
CA GLN A 54 -2.51 -15.61 0.72
C GLN A 54 -1.84 -14.39 0.06
N ILE A 55 -2.57 -13.72 -0.83
CA ILE A 55 -2.02 -12.67 -1.71
C ILE A 55 -1.57 -11.45 -0.88
N PHE A 56 -2.33 -11.13 0.17
CA PHE A 56 -2.09 -9.93 0.99
C PHE A 56 -1.37 -10.28 2.28
N SER A 57 -0.32 -9.52 2.60
CA SER A 57 0.52 -9.73 3.78
C SER A 57 0.39 -8.58 4.78
N PRO A 58 0.35 -8.86 6.10
CA PRO A 58 0.39 -7.83 7.16
C PRO A 58 1.66 -7.00 7.16
N TYR A 59 2.71 -7.47 6.50
CA TYR A 59 4.00 -6.80 6.42
C TYR A 59 4.25 -6.19 5.05
N ASN A 60 3.40 -6.48 4.06
CA ASN A 60 3.50 -5.82 2.76
C ASN A 60 3.08 -4.35 2.94
N PRO A 61 3.98 -3.40 2.67
CA PRO A 61 3.66 -2.00 2.81
C PRO A 61 3.07 -1.39 1.53
N THR A 62 3.13 -2.07 0.38
CA THR A 62 2.58 -1.56 -0.87
C THR A 62 1.06 -1.31 -0.80
N PHE A 63 0.52 -0.67 -1.83
CA PHE A 63 -0.90 -0.35 -1.96
C PHE A 63 -1.85 -1.50 -1.56
N GLU A 64 -1.56 -2.72 -2.01
CA GLU A 64 -2.36 -3.94 -1.80
C GLU A 64 -1.98 -4.70 -0.50
N GLY A 65 -1.15 -4.11 0.35
CA GLY A 65 -0.69 -4.71 1.61
C GLY A 65 -1.58 -4.38 2.81
N TYR A 66 -1.33 -5.04 3.94
CA TYR A 66 -2.08 -4.83 5.19
C TYR A 66 -1.25 -4.16 6.30
N SER A 67 -0.12 -3.54 5.98
CA SER A 67 0.76 -2.91 6.99
C SER A 67 0.09 -1.82 7.83
N HIS A 68 -0.83 -1.05 7.25
CA HIS A 68 -1.63 -0.03 7.94
C HIS A 68 -2.62 -0.65 8.91
N TRP A 69 -3.24 -1.75 8.51
CA TRP A 69 -4.13 -2.50 9.37
C TRP A 69 -3.36 -3.13 10.54
N THR A 70 -2.19 -3.71 10.29
CA THR A 70 -1.26 -4.22 11.31
C THR A 70 -0.93 -3.16 12.35
N LYS A 71 -0.61 -1.93 11.94
CA LYS A 71 -0.35 -0.82 12.87
C LYS A 71 -1.57 -0.48 13.71
N GLN A 72 -2.75 -0.48 13.10
CA GLN A 72 -3.99 -0.23 13.83
C GLN A 72 -4.25 -1.30 14.88
N ILE A 73 -4.02 -2.58 14.55
CA ILE A 73 -4.15 -3.71 15.47
C ILE A 73 -3.18 -3.53 16.66
N ILE A 74 -1.92 -3.23 16.39
CA ILE A 74 -0.90 -2.96 17.43
C ILE A 74 -1.30 -1.77 18.30
N GLY A 75 -1.78 -0.69 17.67
CA GLY A 75 -2.26 0.51 18.38
C GLY A 75 -3.47 0.26 19.27
N LEU A 76 -4.22 -0.83 19.04
CA LEU A 76 -5.30 -1.29 19.92
C LEU A 76 -4.80 -2.21 21.05
N GLY A 77 -3.52 -2.57 21.08
CA GLY A 77 -2.97 -3.53 22.04
C GLY A 77 -2.96 -4.99 21.56
N GLY A 78 -3.16 -5.21 20.26
CA GLY A 78 -3.13 -6.53 19.64
C GLY A 78 -1.75 -6.95 19.13
N HIS A 79 -1.58 -8.25 18.95
CA HIS A 79 -0.37 -8.85 18.35
C HIS A 79 -0.71 -9.48 17.01
N VAL A 80 0.03 -9.14 15.95
CA VAL A 80 -0.16 -9.72 14.61
C VAL A 80 0.87 -10.83 14.38
N ILE A 81 0.37 -12.01 14.05
CA ILE A 81 1.13 -13.23 13.77
C ILE A 81 0.83 -13.65 12.34
N LEU A 82 1.88 -14.01 11.60
CA LEU A 82 1.75 -14.61 10.28
C LEU A 82 1.87 -16.12 10.40
N ASN A 83 0.87 -16.88 9.95
CA ASN A 83 0.95 -18.34 9.93
C ASN A 83 1.35 -18.85 8.55
N SER A 84 2.53 -19.43 8.42
CA SER A 84 2.95 -20.17 7.21
C SER A 84 2.83 -21.69 7.35
N ASN A 85 2.51 -22.21 8.54
CA ASN A 85 2.37 -23.64 8.78
C ASN A 85 1.02 -24.17 8.25
N PRO A 86 0.91 -25.47 7.91
CA PRO A 86 -0.37 -26.08 7.58
C PRO A 86 -1.43 -25.74 8.63
N LEU A 87 -2.57 -25.23 8.18
CA LEU A 87 -3.59 -24.66 9.05
C LEU A 87 -4.05 -25.62 10.16
N LYS A 88 -4.16 -26.93 9.88
CA LYS A 88 -4.50 -27.95 10.89
C LYS A 88 -3.53 -27.95 12.09
N LYS A 89 -2.22 -27.78 11.84
CA LYS A 89 -1.18 -27.71 12.87
C LYS A 89 -1.25 -26.41 13.68
N LEU A 90 -1.61 -25.30 13.04
CA LEU A 90 -1.89 -24.04 13.75
C LEU A 90 -3.07 -24.22 14.70
N LEU A 91 -4.19 -24.74 14.19
CA LEU A 91 -5.44 -24.87 14.94
C LEU A 91 -5.33 -25.81 16.14
N SER A 92 -4.48 -26.83 16.08
CA SER A 92 -4.20 -27.72 17.21
C SER A 92 -3.36 -27.09 18.33
N SER A 93 -2.62 -26.02 18.04
CA SER A 93 -1.68 -25.37 19.00
C SER A 93 -2.14 -24.01 19.51
N VAL A 94 -3.12 -23.38 18.85
CA VAL A 94 -3.58 -22.04 19.19
C VAL A 94 -4.65 -22.06 20.29
N LYS A 95 -4.48 -21.21 21.31
CA LYS A 95 -5.54 -20.93 22.29
C LYS A 95 -6.59 -20.02 21.65
N ALA A 96 -7.83 -20.51 21.56
CA ALA A 96 -8.90 -19.82 20.87
C ALA A 96 -9.33 -18.47 21.49
N PRO A 97 -9.53 -18.34 22.82
CA PRO A 97 -9.99 -17.08 23.41
C PRO A 97 -9.05 -15.90 23.09
N SER A 98 -9.63 -14.74 22.78
CA SER A 98 -8.90 -13.52 22.40
C SER A 98 -7.97 -13.69 21.18
N THR A 99 -8.16 -14.74 20.38
CA THR A 99 -7.44 -14.95 19.13
C THR A 99 -8.40 -14.81 17.96
N ILE A 100 -8.01 -13.99 16.99
CA ILE A 100 -8.72 -13.79 15.73
C ILE A 100 -7.91 -14.47 14.64
N LEU A 101 -8.53 -15.37 13.89
CA LEU A 101 -7.97 -15.97 12.69
C LEU A 101 -8.54 -15.24 11.47
N VAL A 102 -7.67 -14.76 10.59
CA VAL A 102 -8.04 -14.05 9.35
C VAL A 102 -7.78 -14.95 8.15
N PHE A 103 -8.84 -15.22 7.40
CA PHE A 103 -8.81 -15.89 6.11
C PHE A 103 -8.90 -14.84 5.01
N GLY A 104 -7.78 -14.61 4.34
CA GLY A 104 -7.71 -13.77 3.15
C GLY A 104 -7.81 -14.56 1.85
N ILE A 105 -7.68 -13.81 0.77
CA ILE A 105 -7.58 -14.26 -0.63
C ILE A 105 -6.34 -15.15 -0.79
N SER A 106 -6.53 -16.43 -1.13
CA SER A 106 -5.45 -17.41 -1.29
C SER A 106 -5.25 -17.81 -2.75
N ALA A 107 -3.99 -17.97 -3.18
CA ALA A 107 -3.69 -18.40 -4.54
C ALA A 107 -3.76 -19.94 -4.70
N LYS A 108 -3.80 -20.68 -3.60
CA LYS A 108 -3.93 -22.14 -3.57
C LYS A 108 -5.13 -22.52 -2.72
N HIS A 109 -5.82 -23.60 -3.10
CA HIS A 109 -6.96 -24.13 -2.37
C HIS A 109 -6.82 -25.64 -2.22
N PRO A 110 -6.63 -26.15 -1.00
CA PRO A 110 -6.76 -27.57 -0.78
C PRO A 110 -8.22 -27.98 -1.06
N LYS A 111 -8.41 -29.18 -1.61
CA LYS A 111 -9.76 -29.69 -1.91
C LYS A 111 -10.65 -29.67 -0.65
N ASN A 112 -10.08 -29.92 0.52
CA ASN A 112 -10.79 -29.97 1.79
C ASN A 112 -10.13 -29.01 2.80
N PRO A 113 -10.74 -27.85 3.12
CA PRO A 113 -10.29 -27.04 4.25
C PRO A 113 -10.49 -27.81 5.57
N PRO A 114 -9.68 -27.54 6.62
CA PRO A 114 -9.82 -28.16 7.94
C PRO A 114 -11.05 -27.58 8.68
N SER A 115 -12.24 -27.87 8.16
CA SER A 115 -13.51 -27.29 8.60
C SER A 115 -13.81 -27.66 10.06
N LYS A 116 -13.59 -28.91 10.47
CA LYS A 116 -13.83 -29.37 11.84
C LYS A 116 -12.97 -28.63 12.86
N GLU A 117 -11.68 -28.46 12.60
CA GLU A 117 -10.76 -27.75 13.48
C GLU A 117 -11.10 -26.26 13.57
N LEU A 118 -11.51 -25.64 12.46
CA LEU A 118 -11.98 -24.24 12.44
C LEU A 118 -13.27 -24.08 13.25
N ILE A 119 -14.23 -24.98 13.08
CA ILE A 119 -15.48 -24.99 13.84
C ILE A 119 -15.19 -25.13 15.33
N ASN A 120 -14.26 -26.00 15.72
CA ASN A 120 -13.83 -26.17 17.11
C ASN A 120 -13.11 -24.92 17.64
N PHE A 121 -12.25 -24.29 16.85
CA PHE A 121 -11.59 -23.03 17.22
C PHE A 121 -12.62 -21.94 17.53
N VAL A 122 -13.62 -21.74 16.66
CA VAL A 122 -14.71 -20.79 16.90
C VAL A 122 -15.55 -21.20 18.12
N ALA A 123 -15.92 -22.48 18.22
CA ALA A 123 -16.70 -23.00 19.35
C ALA A 123 -16.06 -22.69 20.72
N ASN A 124 -14.72 -22.69 20.76
CA ASN A 124 -13.90 -22.46 21.94
C ASN A 124 -13.58 -20.98 22.22
N GLY A 125 -14.22 -20.04 21.52
CA GLY A 125 -14.09 -18.60 21.77
C GLY A 125 -13.18 -17.86 20.80
N GLY A 126 -12.74 -18.51 19.73
CA GLY A 126 -11.98 -17.87 18.67
C GLY A 126 -12.85 -16.95 17.80
N GLY A 127 -12.27 -15.85 17.36
CA GLY A 127 -12.82 -15.00 16.31
C GLY A 127 -12.37 -15.49 14.94
N LEU A 128 -13.29 -15.63 13.98
CA LEU A 128 -12.96 -15.95 12.60
C LEU A 128 -13.41 -14.80 11.69
N LEU A 129 -12.45 -14.17 11.00
CA LEU A 129 -12.71 -13.18 9.96
C LEU A 129 -12.42 -13.80 8.59
N VAL A 130 -13.43 -13.86 7.74
CA VAL A 130 -13.30 -14.32 6.36
C VAL A 130 -13.48 -13.14 5.42
N LEU A 131 -12.49 -12.91 4.56
CA LEU A 131 -12.50 -11.89 3.53
C LEU A 131 -12.68 -12.56 2.17
N THR A 132 -13.77 -12.27 1.47
CA THR A 132 -14.08 -12.87 0.16
C THR A 132 -13.88 -11.87 -0.98
N GLU A 133 -13.98 -12.34 -2.23
CA GLU A 133 -13.82 -11.53 -3.44
C GLU A 133 -14.94 -11.80 -4.46
N HIS A 134 -15.19 -10.82 -5.32
CA HIS A 134 -16.37 -10.70 -6.19
C HIS A 134 -16.38 -11.57 -7.45
N ASP A 135 -15.25 -12.12 -7.88
CA ASP A 135 -15.14 -12.84 -9.15
C ASP A 135 -14.85 -14.34 -8.98
N ASN A 136 -14.74 -14.81 -7.73
CA ASN A 136 -14.28 -16.16 -7.41
C ASN A 136 -12.99 -16.51 -8.17
N LEU A 137 -12.12 -15.51 -8.40
CA LEU A 137 -10.85 -15.73 -9.05
C LEU A 137 -10.10 -16.83 -8.29
N PHE A 138 -9.44 -17.71 -9.03
CA PHE A 138 -8.75 -18.89 -8.48
C PHE A 138 -9.64 -19.90 -7.72
N GLY A 139 -10.96 -19.71 -7.66
CA GLY A 139 -11.85 -20.54 -6.85
C GLY A 139 -11.88 -20.13 -5.37
N ILE A 140 -11.45 -18.91 -5.05
CA ILE A 140 -11.36 -18.40 -3.67
C ILE A 140 -12.71 -18.44 -2.96
N THR A 141 -13.76 -17.87 -3.56
CA THR A 141 -15.09 -17.82 -2.97
C THR A 141 -15.65 -19.23 -2.79
N THR A 142 -15.42 -20.15 -3.73
CA THR A 142 -15.78 -21.57 -3.58
C THR A 142 -15.06 -22.20 -2.38
N TYR A 143 -13.77 -21.94 -2.21
CA TYR A 143 -12.98 -22.45 -1.09
C TYR A 143 -13.44 -21.87 0.25
N LEU A 144 -13.58 -20.56 0.35
CA LEU A 144 -14.03 -19.87 1.57
C LEU A 144 -15.44 -20.30 1.97
N ASN A 145 -16.33 -20.52 0.99
CA ASN A 145 -17.69 -21.00 1.21
C ASN A 145 -17.74 -22.39 1.86
N LYS A 146 -16.73 -23.25 1.68
CA LYS A 146 -16.67 -24.55 2.38
C LYS A 146 -16.56 -24.39 3.90
N VAL A 147 -16.03 -23.25 4.36
CA VAL A 147 -15.94 -22.92 5.80
C VAL A 147 -17.12 -22.06 6.23
N SER A 148 -17.37 -20.94 5.53
CA SER A 148 -18.37 -19.97 5.98
C SER A 148 -19.81 -20.48 5.89
N SER A 149 -20.11 -21.41 4.97
CA SER A 149 -21.47 -21.96 4.83
C SER A 149 -21.95 -22.77 6.03
N TYR A 150 -21.04 -23.41 6.77
CA TYR A 150 -21.36 -24.04 8.06
C TYR A 150 -21.95 -23.03 9.06
N PHE A 151 -21.48 -21.79 8.97
CA PHE A 151 -21.98 -20.67 9.77
C PHE A 151 -23.18 -19.96 9.15
N GLY A 152 -23.77 -20.47 8.06
CA GLY A 152 -24.93 -19.87 7.40
C GLY A 152 -24.59 -18.64 6.54
N ILE A 153 -23.33 -18.48 6.12
CA ILE A 153 -22.90 -17.31 5.33
C ILE A 153 -22.15 -17.78 4.07
N LYS A 154 -22.61 -17.38 2.90
CA LYS A 154 -21.97 -17.71 1.61
C LYS A 154 -21.68 -16.43 0.83
N GLY A 155 -20.45 -16.25 0.37
CA GLY A 155 -20.13 -15.25 -0.65
C GLY A 155 -20.63 -15.68 -2.01
N LEU A 156 -21.22 -14.75 -2.77
CA LEU A 156 -21.63 -15.00 -4.15
C LEU A 156 -20.50 -14.63 -5.11
N PRO A 157 -20.28 -15.38 -6.19
CA PRO A 157 -19.21 -15.13 -7.17
C PRO A 157 -19.60 -14.01 -8.16
N THR A 158 -20.05 -12.86 -7.63
CA THR A 158 -20.41 -11.68 -8.41
C THR A 158 -20.05 -10.42 -7.63
N GLY A 159 -19.83 -9.30 -8.32
CA GLY A 159 -19.69 -7.99 -7.67
C GLY A 159 -21.03 -7.30 -7.41
N VAL A 160 -21.06 -6.44 -6.41
CA VAL A 160 -22.13 -5.47 -6.20
C VAL A 160 -21.79 -4.17 -6.92
N PHE A 161 -22.79 -3.62 -7.61
CA PHE A 161 -22.72 -2.28 -8.22
C PHE A 161 -23.72 -1.35 -7.53
N THR A 162 -23.36 -0.08 -7.38
CA THR A 162 -24.24 0.95 -6.80
C THR A 162 -25.04 1.70 -7.86
N LYS A 163 -26.27 2.13 -7.52
CA LYS A 163 -27.08 3.07 -8.32
C LYS A 163 -26.63 4.52 -8.14
N ARG A 164 -25.79 4.80 -7.15
CA ARG A 164 -25.33 6.16 -6.84
C ARG A 164 -24.35 6.68 -7.88
N LYS A 165 -24.57 7.92 -8.33
CA LYS A 165 -23.69 8.62 -9.27
C LYS A 165 -22.62 9.46 -8.56
N ASP A 166 -22.88 9.89 -7.32
CA ASP A 166 -21.98 10.75 -6.54
C ASP A 166 -20.73 10.03 -6.01
N THR A 167 -20.66 8.71 -6.13
CA THR A 167 -19.46 7.95 -5.78
C THR A 167 -18.38 8.03 -6.87
N GLY A 168 -18.68 8.60 -8.04
CA GLY A 168 -17.78 8.70 -9.20
C GLY A 168 -17.41 7.36 -9.84
N ASN A 169 -17.73 6.23 -9.20
CA ASN A 169 -17.52 4.88 -9.68
C ASN A 169 -18.57 3.93 -9.09
N VAL A 170 -19.15 3.10 -9.95
CA VAL A 170 -20.24 2.16 -9.62
C VAL A 170 -19.79 0.99 -8.75
N VAL A 171 -18.49 0.76 -8.58
CA VAL A 171 -17.96 -0.32 -7.72
C VAL A 171 -17.66 0.13 -6.28
N TRP A 172 -17.77 1.43 -5.97
CA TRP A 172 -17.59 1.96 -4.60
C TRP A 172 -18.90 1.91 -3.83
N ILE A 173 -19.09 0.88 -3.04
CA ILE A 173 -20.35 0.66 -2.34
C ILE A 173 -20.32 1.36 -0.98
N LYS A 174 -21.19 2.37 -0.82
CA LYS A 174 -21.46 2.99 0.48
C LYS A 174 -22.38 2.10 1.32
N THR A 175 -22.00 1.93 2.57
CA THR A 175 -22.83 1.34 3.63
C THR A 175 -22.63 2.11 4.94
N GLN A 176 -23.46 1.80 5.93
CA GLN A 176 -23.42 2.40 7.26
C GLN A 176 -23.72 1.32 8.31
N LEU A 177 -23.20 1.53 9.51
CA LEU A 177 -23.51 0.75 10.70
C LEU A 177 -23.62 1.71 11.90
N PRO A 178 -24.80 2.33 12.09
CA PRO A 178 -25.00 3.36 13.12
C PRO A 178 -24.71 2.87 14.54
N ALA A 179 -24.97 1.59 14.83
CA ALA A 179 -24.65 0.96 16.12
C ALA A 179 -23.16 1.06 16.50
N TRP A 180 -22.27 1.30 15.53
CA TRP A 180 -20.83 1.46 15.70
C TRP A 180 -20.34 2.90 15.47
N ASN A 181 -21.26 3.85 15.34
CA ASN A 181 -20.99 5.23 14.96
C ASN A 181 -20.16 5.33 13.65
N THR A 182 -20.51 4.51 12.67
CA THR A 182 -19.87 4.48 11.34
C THR A 182 -20.93 4.71 10.28
N ASN A 183 -20.87 5.87 9.62
CA ASN A 183 -21.93 6.36 8.73
C ASN A 183 -21.54 6.35 7.25
N ASP A 184 -20.24 6.23 6.97
CA ASP A 184 -19.71 6.21 5.61
C ASP A 184 -18.63 5.13 5.44
N ILE A 185 -19.02 3.86 5.54
CA ILE A 185 -18.15 2.73 5.23
C ILE A 185 -18.14 2.56 3.70
N ARG A 186 -16.95 2.35 3.14
CA ARG A 186 -16.74 2.25 1.70
C ARG A 186 -16.03 0.97 1.34
N LEU A 187 -16.76 0.10 0.66
CA LEU A 187 -16.26 -1.18 0.18
C LEU A 187 -15.96 -1.10 -1.32
N TYR A 188 -14.84 -1.66 -1.74
CA TYR A 188 -14.41 -1.73 -3.14
C TYR A 188 -14.89 -3.03 -3.76
N TYR A 189 -15.69 -2.92 -4.83
CA TYR A 189 -16.11 -4.03 -5.67
C TYR A 189 -16.48 -5.31 -4.88
N VAL A 190 -17.28 -5.13 -3.84
CA VAL A 190 -17.63 -6.14 -2.85
C VAL A 190 -18.48 -7.29 -3.42
N ALA A 191 -18.23 -8.51 -2.97
CA ALA A 191 -19.08 -9.68 -3.19
C ALA A 191 -20.34 -9.63 -2.30
N PRO A 192 -21.56 -9.80 -2.83
CA PRO A 192 -22.74 -9.92 -2.00
C PRO A 192 -22.74 -11.26 -1.26
N LEU A 193 -23.36 -11.26 -0.08
CA LEU A 193 -23.46 -12.45 0.76
C LEU A 193 -24.90 -12.99 0.77
N HIS A 194 -25.02 -14.30 0.60
CA HIS A 194 -26.22 -15.04 0.97
C HIS A 194 -26.13 -15.43 2.45
N VAL A 195 -27.17 -15.12 3.22
CA VAL A 195 -27.21 -15.32 4.68
C VAL A 195 -28.42 -16.15 5.04
N THR A 196 -28.19 -17.27 5.72
CA THR A 196 -29.21 -18.18 6.23
C THR A 196 -29.18 -18.13 7.76
N PRO A 197 -30.36 -18.05 8.44
CA PRO A 197 -30.42 -18.14 9.90
C PRO A 197 -29.65 -19.36 10.44
N PRO A 198 -29.00 -19.23 11.61
CA PRO A 198 -29.05 -18.10 12.54
C PRO A 198 -28.01 -17.00 12.27
N ALA A 199 -27.36 -16.98 11.10
CA ALA A 199 -26.49 -15.86 10.75
C ALA A 199 -27.28 -14.56 10.53
N THR A 200 -26.65 -13.42 10.84
CA THR A 200 -27.28 -12.11 10.78
C THR A 200 -26.48 -11.18 9.85
N PRO A 201 -27.13 -10.47 8.93
CA PRO A 201 -26.49 -9.42 8.14
C PRO A 201 -25.90 -8.31 9.03
N LEU A 202 -24.64 -7.94 8.79
CA LEU A 202 -23.92 -6.89 9.50
C LEU A 202 -23.95 -5.57 8.72
N LEU A 203 -23.65 -5.62 7.43
CA LEU A 203 -23.66 -4.46 6.54
C LEU A 203 -24.65 -4.70 5.39
N ARG A 204 -25.48 -3.70 5.13
CA ARG A 204 -26.41 -3.68 3.99
C ARG A 204 -26.26 -2.39 3.19
N SER A 205 -26.21 -2.50 1.87
CA SER A 205 -26.31 -1.31 1.00
C SER A 205 -27.72 -1.14 0.45
N LYS A 206 -28.37 -0.04 0.83
CA LYS A 206 -29.63 0.41 0.22
C LYS A 206 -29.47 0.88 -1.23
N TYR A 207 -28.23 1.03 -1.69
CA TYR A 207 -27.91 1.56 -3.01
C TYR A 207 -27.51 0.48 -4.03
N SER A 208 -27.56 -0.80 -3.66
CA SER A 208 -27.26 -1.89 -4.58
C SER A 208 -28.17 -1.87 -5.79
N GLN A 209 -27.61 -2.07 -6.99
CA GLN A 209 -28.38 -2.18 -8.23
C GLN A 209 -29.36 -3.36 -8.18
N ASN A 210 -28.91 -4.49 -7.64
CA ASN A 210 -29.72 -5.67 -7.41
C ASN A 210 -30.10 -5.77 -5.92
N LYS A 211 -31.39 -5.64 -5.59
CA LYS A 211 -31.88 -5.70 -4.20
C LYS A 211 -31.55 -7.02 -3.49
N LYS A 212 -31.43 -8.13 -4.24
CA LYS A 212 -31.03 -9.44 -3.69
C LYS A 212 -29.55 -9.48 -3.30
N HIS A 213 -28.75 -8.53 -3.80
CA HIS A 213 -27.31 -8.40 -3.56
C HIS A 213 -27.01 -7.23 -2.61
N ASN A 214 -27.83 -7.05 -1.57
CA ASN A 214 -27.70 -5.91 -0.66
C ASN A 214 -26.90 -6.21 0.61
N VAL A 215 -26.64 -7.47 0.96
CA VAL A 215 -25.83 -7.85 2.13
C VAL A 215 -24.37 -7.91 1.75
N LEU A 216 -23.52 -7.16 2.46
CA LEU A 216 -22.10 -6.98 2.14
C LEU A 216 -21.15 -7.55 3.20
N ALA A 217 -21.65 -7.63 4.44
CA ALA A 217 -21.01 -8.32 5.54
C ALA A 217 -22.08 -9.00 6.37
N ALA A 218 -21.74 -10.12 7.00
CA ALA A 218 -22.62 -10.87 7.88
C ALA A 218 -21.81 -11.50 9.00
N TYR A 219 -22.48 -11.81 10.10
CA TYR A 219 -21.85 -12.47 11.23
C TYR A 219 -22.72 -13.58 11.81
N ARG A 220 -22.08 -14.47 12.55
CA ARG A 220 -22.75 -15.45 13.41
C ARG A 220 -21.98 -15.57 14.71
N ARG A 221 -22.70 -15.46 15.83
CA ARG A 221 -22.19 -15.95 17.12
C ARG A 221 -22.37 -17.46 17.14
N TYR A 222 -21.31 -18.20 17.42
CA TYR A 222 -21.35 -19.66 17.45
C TYR A 222 -20.69 -20.18 18.72
N LYS A 223 -21.51 -20.68 19.64
CA LYS A 223 -21.11 -21.00 21.02
C LYS A 223 -20.38 -19.79 21.63
N LYS A 224 -19.09 -19.92 21.96
CA LYS A 224 -18.30 -18.86 22.60
C LYS A 224 -17.63 -17.91 21.59
N GLY A 225 -17.62 -18.22 20.30
CA GLY A 225 -16.88 -17.45 19.29
C GLY A 225 -17.78 -16.62 18.40
N VAL A 226 -17.13 -15.88 17.50
CA VAL A 226 -17.79 -15.04 16.50
C VAL A 226 -17.15 -15.27 15.14
N VAL A 227 -17.98 -15.49 14.13
CA VAL A 227 -17.57 -15.51 12.73
C VAL A 227 -18.10 -14.26 12.05
N VAL A 228 -17.25 -13.56 11.32
CA VAL A 228 -17.64 -12.46 10.44
C VAL A 228 -17.12 -12.77 9.04
N VAL A 229 -17.99 -12.61 8.04
CA VAL A 229 -17.63 -12.67 6.62
C VAL A 229 -17.87 -11.29 6.02
N ILE A 230 -16.88 -10.77 5.30
CA ILE A 230 -16.97 -9.51 4.57
C ILE A 230 -16.70 -9.81 3.10
N GLY A 231 -17.55 -9.29 2.23
CA GLY A 231 -17.48 -9.49 0.79
C GLY A 231 -16.28 -8.83 0.09
N ASP A 232 -15.42 -8.15 0.83
CA ASP A 232 -14.37 -7.26 0.33
C ASP A 232 -13.10 -7.58 1.11
N ALA A 233 -12.03 -7.94 0.40
CA ALA A 233 -10.73 -8.21 0.98
C ALA A 233 -9.78 -7.01 0.87
N GLU A 234 -10.19 -5.98 0.17
CA GLU A 234 -9.43 -4.79 -0.16
C GLU A 234 -9.72 -3.62 0.79
N PHE A 235 -10.84 -3.63 1.53
CA PHE A 235 -11.14 -2.63 2.55
C PHE A 235 -10.06 -2.47 3.65
N PRO A 236 -9.25 -3.48 4.03
CA PRO A 236 -8.13 -3.31 4.95
C PRO A 236 -6.80 -2.97 4.25
N TRP A 237 -6.77 -2.85 2.91
CA TRP A 237 -5.55 -2.46 2.18
C TRP A 237 -4.98 -1.16 2.70
N ASN A 238 -3.67 -1.01 2.55
CA ASN A 238 -2.99 0.25 2.79
C ASN A 238 -3.64 1.37 1.96
N GLY A 239 -3.97 1.05 0.70
CA GLY A 239 -4.80 1.85 -0.17
C GLY A 239 -4.30 3.30 -0.33
N ASN A 240 -5.24 4.22 -0.51
CA ASN A 240 -4.99 5.67 -0.55
C ASN A 240 -6.19 6.40 0.10
N SER A 241 -6.31 7.72 -0.09
CA SER A 241 -7.46 8.47 0.45
C SER A 241 -8.82 8.03 -0.14
N GLN A 242 -8.80 7.30 -1.25
CA GLN A 242 -9.99 6.84 -1.99
C GLN A 242 -10.26 5.34 -1.82
N MET A 243 -9.38 4.57 -1.16
CA MET A 243 -9.48 3.11 -1.06
C MET A 243 -8.82 2.57 0.22
N GLY A 244 -9.32 1.44 0.72
CA GLY A 244 -8.67 0.69 1.80
C GLY A 244 -8.96 1.29 3.17
N LEU A 245 -8.04 1.07 4.11
CA LEU A 245 -8.29 1.27 5.53
C LEU A 245 -8.62 2.72 5.90
N TYR A 246 -8.00 3.68 5.24
CA TYR A 246 -8.16 5.10 5.54
C TYR A 246 -9.23 5.78 4.68
N HIS A 247 -9.95 5.04 3.85
CA HIS A 247 -11.06 5.59 3.10
C HIS A 247 -12.30 5.75 3.99
N ARG A 248 -12.70 7.01 4.24
CA ARG A 248 -13.87 7.36 5.06
C ARG A 248 -13.84 6.67 6.43
N ASP A 249 -14.93 5.99 6.83
CA ASP A 249 -15.06 5.38 8.15
C ASP A 249 -14.48 3.96 8.25
N ASN A 250 -13.80 3.46 7.21
CA ASN A 250 -13.25 2.09 7.19
C ASN A 250 -12.36 1.80 8.40
N LYS A 251 -11.52 2.76 8.81
CA LYS A 251 -10.68 2.62 10.00
C LYS A 251 -11.50 2.38 11.26
N ALA A 252 -12.54 3.18 11.50
CA ALA A 252 -13.40 3.06 12.67
C ALA A 252 -14.21 1.75 12.64
N PHE A 253 -14.72 1.37 11.47
CA PHE A 253 -15.40 0.11 11.26
C PHE A 253 -14.50 -1.09 11.59
N THR A 254 -13.27 -1.11 11.07
CA THR A 254 -12.28 -2.16 11.35
C THR A 254 -11.96 -2.25 12.84
N GLN A 255 -11.89 -1.11 13.53
CA GLN A 255 -11.69 -1.06 14.98
C GLN A 255 -12.78 -1.81 15.75
N ASN A 256 -14.04 -1.49 15.46
CA ASN A 256 -15.19 -2.12 16.12
C ASN A 256 -15.34 -3.59 15.73
N LEU A 257 -15.02 -3.94 14.47
CA LEU A 257 -14.97 -5.33 14.01
C LEU A 257 -13.98 -6.16 14.82
N LEU A 258 -12.77 -5.64 15.06
CA LEU A 258 -11.77 -6.34 15.87
C LEU A 258 -12.23 -6.52 17.32
N MET A 259 -12.90 -5.52 17.90
CA MET A 259 -13.48 -5.65 19.24
C MET A 259 -14.56 -6.73 19.30
N MET A 260 -15.42 -6.80 18.27
CA MET A 260 -16.44 -7.83 18.15
C MET A 260 -15.84 -9.24 18.07
N LEU A 261 -14.78 -9.41 17.28
CA LEU A 261 -14.12 -10.71 17.03
C LEU A 261 -13.24 -11.18 18.20
N ALA A 262 -12.58 -10.28 18.92
CA ALA A 262 -11.70 -10.65 20.03
C ALA A 262 -12.44 -11.22 21.26
N HIS A 263 -13.77 -11.08 21.31
CA HIS A 263 -14.70 -11.68 22.26
C HIS A 263 -14.16 -11.92 23.69
N LYS A 264 -13.80 -10.86 24.43
CA LYS A 264 -13.84 -10.81 25.92
C LYS A 264 -13.57 -9.40 26.46
N HIS A 265 -14.31 -9.08 27.54
CA HIS A 265 -14.29 -7.92 28.44
C HIS A 265 -13.43 -6.72 28.02
N SER A 266 -14.02 -5.75 27.30
CA SER A 266 -13.58 -4.37 27.48
C SER A 266 -13.87 -4.01 28.94
N THR A 267 -12.90 -4.22 29.83
CA THR A 267 -12.88 -3.48 31.08
C THR A 267 -12.65 -2.05 30.68
N GLN A 268 -13.73 -1.27 30.55
CA GLN A 268 -13.66 0.17 30.44
C GLN A 268 -13.02 0.68 31.73
N LYS A 269 -11.69 0.66 31.82
CA LYS A 269 -10.99 1.36 32.89
C LYS A 269 -11.27 2.85 32.71
N LYS A 270 -11.89 3.48 33.72
CA LYS A 270 -12.01 4.93 33.83
C LYS A 270 -10.61 5.53 33.64
N CYS A 271 -10.44 6.34 32.61
CA CYS A 271 -9.16 6.94 32.26
C CYS A 271 -8.87 8.12 33.18
N THR A 272 -7.84 8.02 34.02
CA THR A 272 -7.24 9.16 34.70
C THR A 272 -6.34 9.90 33.71
N GLN A 273 -6.67 11.15 33.37
CA GLN A 273 -5.90 11.95 32.42
C GLN A 273 -4.61 12.45 33.08
N THR A 274 -3.45 12.02 32.56
CA THR A 274 -2.16 12.65 32.91
C THR A 274 -1.84 13.73 31.87
N LYS A 275 -1.79 15.00 32.29
CA LYS A 275 -1.39 16.13 31.43
C LYS A 275 0.07 15.96 30.99
N ILE A 276 0.32 15.64 29.72
CA ILE A 276 1.65 15.72 29.13
C ILE A 276 1.87 17.16 28.65
N LYS A 277 2.74 17.91 29.34
CA LYS A 277 3.22 19.22 28.86
C LYS A 277 4.00 19.02 27.56
N GLN A 278 3.49 19.55 26.45
CA GLN A 278 4.26 19.67 25.22
C GLN A 278 5.23 20.84 25.35
N GLN A 279 6.52 20.56 25.27
CA GLN A 279 7.56 21.60 25.20
C GLN A 279 7.64 22.14 23.76
N PRO A 280 7.54 23.47 23.55
CA PRO A 280 7.78 24.07 22.26
C PRO A 280 9.29 24.08 21.97
N THR A 281 9.70 23.44 20.87
CA THR A 281 11.10 23.45 20.42
C THR A 281 11.25 24.39 19.22
N SER A 282 11.23 25.70 19.49
CA SER A 282 11.57 26.74 18.51
C SER A 282 13.05 27.07 18.58
N ARG A 283 13.89 26.36 17.81
CA ARG A 283 15.19 26.88 17.38
C ARG A 283 15.30 26.77 15.85
N PRO A 284 15.55 27.88 15.13
CA PRO A 284 15.79 27.85 13.70
C PRO A 284 17.20 27.30 13.48
N ILE A 285 17.31 25.98 13.40
CA ILE A 285 18.57 25.33 13.10
C ILE A 285 18.68 25.27 11.58
N ASN A 286 19.85 25.67 11.07
CA ASN A 286 20.29 25.57 9.68
C ASN A 286 20.38 24.09 9.24
N ARG A 287 19.26 23.36 9.30
CA ARG A 287 19.18 21.91 9.11
C ARG A 287 19.09 21.61 7.64
N LYS A 288 19.90 20.65 7.19
CA LYS A 288 19.72 20.02 5.87
C LYS A 288 18.31 19.44 5.86
N MET A 289 17.47 19.75 4.87
CA MET A 289 16.14 19.15 4.79
C MET A 289 16.08 18.12 3.67
N ALA A 290 15.34 17.04 3.86
CA ALA A 290 15.05 16.03 2.86
C ALA A 290 13.52 15.96 2.67
N ALA A 291 13.05 16.33 1.48
CA ALA A 291 11.65 16.26 1.13
C ALA A 291 11.31 14.86 0.63
N PHE A 292 10.30 14.24 1.23
CA PHE A 292 9.74 12.97 0.79
C PHE A 292 8.43 13.25 0.06
N LEU A 293 8.44 13.16 -1.26
CA LEU A 293 7.31 13.52 -2.10
C LEU A 293 6.42 12.30 -2.38
N ASN A 294 5.17 12.36 -1.95
CA ASN A 294 4.08 11.52 -2.43
C ASN A 294 2.99 12.42 -3.05
N PRO A 295 2.93 12.57 -4.39
CA PRO A 295 2.16 13.62 -5.03
C PRO A 295 0.63 13.50 -4.90
N GLU A 296 0.06 12.39 -4.39
CA GLU A 296 -1.40 12.27 -4.21
C GLU A 296 -1.89 12.42 -2.78
N THR A 297 -1.11 11.96 -1.79
CA THR A 297 -1.70 11.72 -0.46
C THR A 297 -1.50 12.87 0.50
N GLY A 298 -0.52 13.76 0.27
CA GLY A 298 -0.06 14.70 1.31
C GLY A 298 0.44 14.00 2.58
N LEU A 299 0.44 12.65 2.60
CA LEU A 299 0.86 11.81 3.70
C LEU A 299 2.30 11.42 3.47
N SER A 300 3.06 11.53 4.55
CA SER A 300 4.48 11.27 4.53
C SER A 300 4.77 9.81 4.22
N PRO A 301 5.46 9.48 3.09
CA PRO A 301 5.91 8.11 2.85
C PRO A 301 6.95 7.67 3.89
N THR A 302 7.33 8.55 4.84
CA THR A 302 8.28 8.29 5.93
C THR A 302 7.97 7.09 6.79
N TYR A 303 6.77 6.47 6.77
CA TYR A 303 6.64 5.23 7.52
C TYR A 303 7.38 4.07 6.86
N GLU A 304 7.15 3.81 5.57
CA GLU A 304 7.84 2.72 4.86
C GLU A 304 9.32 2.98 4.75
N PHE A 305 9.68 4.25 4.65
CA PHE A 305 11.03 4.75 4.62
C PHE A 305 11.48 5.22 6.00
N LYS A 306 10.92 4.72 7.10
CA LYS A 306 11.26 5.20 8.45
C LYS A 306 12.72 4.96 8.74
N GLU A 307 13.23 3.77 8.47
CA GLU A 307 14.64 3.45 8.68
C GLU A 307 15.55 4.32 7.80
N PHE A 308 15.16 4.57 6.54
CA PHE A 308 15.89 5.48 5.66
C PHE A 308 15.84 6.94 6.14
N ALA A 309 14.67 7.42 6.56
CA ALA A 309 14.46 8.76 7.10
C ALA A 309 15.23 8.94 8.42
N THR A 310 15.22 7.96 9.31
CA THR A 310 16.01 7.93 10.54
C THR A 310 17.50 7.90 10.22
N ALA A 311 17.93 7.17 9.20
CA ALA A 311 19.32 7.19 8.76
C ALA A 311 19.74 8.57 8.24
N LEU A 312 18.87 9.23 7.46
CA LEU A 312 19.05 10.62 7.03
C LEU A 312 19.10 11.59 8.23
N GLN A 313 18.24 11.43 9.23
CA GLN A 313 18.25 12.21 10.47
C GLN A 313 19.55 12.05 11.23
N LYS A 314 20.11 10.83 11.29
CA LYS A 314 21.46 10.58 11.84
C LYS A 314 22.58 11.28 11.05
N GLN A 315 22.34 11.62 9.77
CA GLN A 315 23.24 12.44 8.94
C GLN A 315 22.94 13.95 9.04
N GLY A 316 22.08 14.37 9.97
CA GLY A 316 21.70 15.76 10.22
C GLY A 316 20.58 16.28 9.33
N TYR A 317 19.85 15.41 8.62
CA TYR A 317 18.72 15.83 7.80
C TYR A 317 17.40 15.87 8.58
N THR A 318 16.64 16.96 8.47
CA THR A 318 15.22 16.96 8.85
C THR A 318 14.39 16.45 7.68
N THR A 319 13.56 15.45 7.91
CA THR A 319 12.68 14.90 6.88
C THR A 319 11.29 15.51 6.96
N PHE A 320 10.69 15.83 5.83
CA PHE A 320 9.33 16.40 5.77
C PHE A 320 8.62 16.00 4.47
N SER A 321 7.31 16.18 4.45
CA SER A 321 6.49 16.04 3.23
C SER A 321 6.09 17.42 2.73
N PRO A 322 6.50 17.81 1.51
CA PRO A 322 6.20 19.13 0.99
C PRO A 322 4.70 19.23 0.64
N SER A 323 4.03 20.28 1.12
CA SER A 323 2.62 20.56 0.80
C SER A 323 2.42 21.30 -0.54
N SER A 324 3.49 21.87 -1.09
CA SER A 324 3.47 22.64 -2.34
C SER A 324 4.80 22.48 -3.11
N PRO A 325 4.82 22.76 -4.44
CA PRO A 325 6.05 22.75 -5.21
C PRO A 325 7.13 23.72 -4.68
N SER A 326 6.72 24.88 -4.14
CA SER A 326 7.65 25.88 -3.61
C SER A 326 8.38 25.38 -2.35
N ALA A 327 7.75 24.53 -1.53
CA ALA A 327 8.37 23.96 -0.34
C ALA A 327 9.63 23.12 -0.68
N LEU A 328 9.78 22.65 -1.92
CA LEU A 328 11.00 21.95 -2.36
C LEU A 328 12.26 22.83 -2.30
N GLN A 329 12.15 24.15 -2.36
CA GLN A 329 13.31 25.05 -2.30
C GLN A 329 14.08 24.95 -0.98
N HIS A 330 13.42 24.51 0.09
CA HIS A 330 14.03 24.31 1.41
C HIS A 330 14.75 22.96 1.53
N ALA A 331 14.50 22.04 0.60
CA ALA A 331 15.10 20.71 0.61
C ALA A 331 16.49 20.72 -0.05
N LYS A 332 17.42 19.97 0.53
CA LYS A 332 18.71 19.63 -0.10
C LYS A 332 18.57 18.42 -1.02
N VAL A 333 17.57 17.57 -0.80
CA VAL A 333 17.24 16.41 -1.64
C VAL A 333 15.75 16.17 -1.64
N VAL A 334 15.21 15.78 -2.82
CA VAL A 334 13.85 15.28 -2.97
C VAL A 334 13.91 13.78 -3.20
N VAL A 335 13.26 13.01 -2.34
CA VAL A 335 13.06 11.57 -2.46
C VAL A 335 11.67 11.33 -3.01
N ILE A 336 11.58 10.63 -4.14
CA ILE A 336 10.32 10.32 -4.82
C ILE A 336 10.20 8.81 -4.95
N PRO A 337 9.58 8.14 -3.95
CA PRO A 337 9.28 6.74 -4.03
C PRO A 337 7.96 6.51 -4.77
N GLN A 338 8.02 5.89 -5.94
CA GLN A 338 6.90 5.28 -6.64
C GLN A 338 5.61 6.13 -6.65
N PRO A 339 5.58 7.27 -7.35
CA PRO A 339 4.41 8.15 -7.39
C PRO A 339 3.20 7.42 -7.97
N ILE A 340 2.02 7.66 -7.39
CA ILE A 340 0.76 7.00 -7.77
C ILE A 340 -0.06 7.90 -8.75
N SER A 341 0.06 9.23 -8.65
CA SER A 341 -0.42 10.19 -9.67
C SER A 341 0.67 10.70 -10.57
N SER A 342 0.25 11.04 -11.78
CA SER A 342 0.94 12.03 -12.61
C SER A 342 1.05 13.37 -11.85
N PRO A 343 2.25 13.87 -11.55
CA PRO A 343 2.40 15.18 -10.93
C PRO A 343 1.96 16.29 -11.89
N SER A 344 1.42 17.39 -11.32
CA SER A 344 1.11 18.61 -12.09
C SER A 344 2.35 19.18 -12.81
N LYS A 345 2.14 20.07 -13.79
CA LYS A 345 3.23 20.73 -14.51
C LYS A 345 4.13 21.54 -13.57
N GLU A 346 3.56 22.15 -12.54
CA GLU A 346 4.26 22.96 -11.52
C GLU A 346 5.21 22.07 -10.70
N TRP A 347 4.71 20.93 -10.23
CA TRP A 347 5.53 19.92 -9.55
C TRP A 347 6.65 19.39 -10.45
N LEU A 348 6.37 19.04 -11.71
CA LEU A 348 7.39 18.59 -12.67
C LEU A 348 8.49 19.64 -12.87
N LYS A 349 8.11 20.92 -13.02
CA LYS A 349 9.05 22.04 -13.16
C LYS A 349 9.93 22.20 -11.92
N ALA A 350 9.34 22.12 -10.72
CA ALA A 350 10.07 22.23 -9.46
C ALA A 350 11.04 21.05 -9.26
N ILE A 351 10.60 19.81 -9.51
CA ILE A 351 11.43 18.61 -9.41
C ILE A 351 12.60 18.66 -10.39
N LYS A 352 12.35 19.01 -11.66
CA LYS A 352 13.38 19.08 -12.71
C LYS A 352 14.51 20.07 -12.35
N LYS A 353 14.15 21.20 -11.74
CA LYS A 353 15.11 22.24 -11.32
C LYS A 353 15.83 21.91 -10.01
N HIS A 354 15.37 20.92 -9.26
CA HIS A 354 15.93 20.60 -7.95
C HIS A 354 17.37 20.08 -8.05
N PRO A 355 18.29 20.48 -7.15
CA PRO A 355 19.71 20.12 -7.23
C PRO A 355 20.01 18.63 -7.01
N LYS A 356 19.16 17.93 -6.26
CA LYS A 356 19.28 16.49 -5.98
C LYS A 356 17.90 15.83 -5.92
N VAL A 357 17.69 14.83 -6.77
CA VAL A 357 16.47 14.02 -6.83
C VAL A 357 16.83 12.54 -6.75
N LEU A 358 16.25 11.83 -5.79
CA LEU A 358 16.29 10.36 -5.71
C LEU A 358 14.96 9.81 -6.22
N LEU A 359 15.00 9.05 -7.31
CA LEU A 359 13.85 8.33 -7.85
C LEU A 359 13.95 6.85 -7.49
N LEU A 360 12.92 6.34 -6.83
CA LEU A 360 12.79 4.92 -6.50
C LEU A 360 11.53 4.38 -7.17
N SER A 361 11.64 3.28 -7.92
CA SER A 361 10.47 2.67 -8.52
C SER A 361 10.66 1.19 -8.77
N ASP A 362 9.61 0.40 -8.50
CA ASP A 362 9.50 -0.97 -8.95
C ASP A 362 8.75 -1.04 -10.29
N GLY A 363 8.86 -2.18 -10.97
CA GLY A 363 8.21 -2.40 -12.25
C GLY A 363 6.71 -2.72 -12.19
N MET A 364 6.14 -2.85 -10.98
CA MET A 364 4.83 -3.48 -10.73
C MET A 364 3.75 -2.53 -10.25
N SER A 365 4.17 -1.38 -9.77
CA SER A 365 3.37 -0.25 -9.28
C SER A 365 2.24 0.23 -10.18
N ASP A 366 2.12 -0.26 -11.42
CA ASP A 366 1.03 0.05 -12.33
C ASP A 366 0.35 -1.20 -12.93
N LEU A 367 0.46 -2.35 -12.25
CA LEU A 367 -0.08 -3.66 -12.66
C LEU A 367 -1.53 -3.62 -13.13
N PHE A 368 -2.38 -2.81 -12.48
CA PHE A 368 -3.77 -2.68 -12.87
C PHE A 368 -3.93 -1.96 -14.22
N ARG A 369 -3.09 -0.97 -14.55
CA ARG A 369 -3.21 -0.24 -15.83
C ARG A 369 -2.51 -0.94 -16.99
N THR A 370 -1.52 -1.80 -16.71
CA THR A 370 -0.81 -2.57 -17.75
C THR A 370 -1.60 -3.79 -18.25
N LYS A 371 -2.61 -4.27 -17.51
CA LYS A 371 -3.46 -5.39 -17.93
C LYS A 371 -4.36 -4.98 -19.11
N PRO A 372 -4.26 -5.66 -20.27
CA PRO A 372 -5.07 -5.33 -21.46
C PRO A 372 -6.56 -5.28 -21.17
N LYS A 373 -7.11 -6.23 -20.40
CA LYS A 373 -8.54 -6.28 -20.02
C LYS A 373 -8.97 -5.07 -19.19
N ILE A 374 -8.17 -4.65 -18.22
CA ILE A 374 -8.47 -3.47 -17.39
C ILE A 374 -8.33 -2.19 -18.21
N ARG A 375 -7.32 -2.10 -19.09
CA ARG A 375 -7.18 -1.00 -20.04
C ARG A 375 -8.36 -0.93 -21.03
N GLN A 376 -8.86 -2.07 -21.50
CA GLN A 376 -10.05 -2.16 -22.35
C GLN A 376 -11.31 -1.75 -21.58
N LEU A 377 -11.44 -2.17 -20.31
CA LEU A 377 -12.52 -1.77 -19.41
C LEU A 377 -12.50 -0.24 -19.20
N PHE A 378 -11.36 0.35 -18.86
CA PHE A 378 -11.23 1.80 -18.75
C PHE A 378 -11.50 2.53 -20.06
N LYS A 379 -11.02 2.00 -21.20
CA LYS A 379 -11.30 2.57 -22.54
C LYS A 379 -12.81 2.56 -22.83
N ARG A 380 -13.51 1.47 -22.48
CA ARG A 380 -14.96 1.31 -22.64
C ARG A 380 -15.74 2.23 -21.70
N LEU A 381 -15.33 2.34 -20.44
CA LEU A 381 -16.01 3.15 -19.43
C LEU A 381 -15.78 4.65 -19.62
N LEU A 382 -14.57 5.06 -20.01
CA LEU A 382 -14.16 6.47 -20.07
C LEU A 382 -14.21 7.07 -21.48
N LYS A 383 -14.61 6.29 -22.50
CA LYS A 383 -14.69 6.67 -23.92
C LYS A 383 -13.40 7.26 -24.53
N LYS A 384 -12.28 7.27 -23.80
CA LYS A 384 -10.95 7.70 -24.25
C LYS A 384 -9.92 6.67 -23.82
N PRO A 385 -8.91 6.37 -24.66
CA PRO A 385 -7.78 5.56 -24.22
C PRO A 385 -6.99 6.37 -23.18
N VAL A 386 -7.24 6.11 -21.90
CA VAL A 386 -6.43 6.67 -20.81
C VAL A 386 -5.13 5.86 -20.74
N ILE A 387 -4.26 6.04 -21.73
CA ILE A 387 -2.84 5.70 -21.58
C ILE A 387 -2.23 6.89 -20.84
N GLN A 388 -2.56 7.04 -19.57
CA GLN A 388 -1.81 7.98 -18.77
C GLN A 388 -0.37 7.46 -18.68
N PRO A 389 0.64 8.30 -18.96
CA PRO A 389 2.01 7.88 -18.82
C PRO A 389 2.25 7.50 -17.36
N ILE A 390 2.99 6.41 -17.12
CA ILE A 390 3.29 5.94 -15.76
C ILE A 390 3.87 7.12 -14.97
N PRO A 391 3.27 7.48 -13.83
CA PRO A 391 3.66 8.63 -13.02
C PRO A 391 5.17 8.86 -12.88
N ILE A 392 5.92 7.81 -12.51
CA ILE A 392 7.38 7.91 -12.33
C ILE A 392 8.08 8.25 -13.64
N ASN A 393 7.60 7.75 -14.78
CA ASN A 393 8.20 7.99 -16.08
C ASN A 393 7.97 9.42 -16.56
N GLN A 394 6.88 10.08 -16.16
CA GLN A 394 6.71 11.51 -16.45
C GLN A 394 7.79 12.36 -15.75
N ILE A 395 8.15 11.97 -14.53
CA ILE A 395 9.24 12.60 -13.77
C ILE A 395 10.59 12.22 -14.39
N ALA A 396 10.85 10.92 -14.61
CA ALA A 396 12.10 10.40 -15.13
C ALA A 396 12.46 10.98 -16.51
N GLN A 397 11.46 11.17 -17.38
CA GLN A 397 11.65 11.77 -18.71
C GLN A 397 12.21 13.20 -18.62
N GLN A 398 11.93 13.96 -17.56
CA GLN A 398 12.51 15.29 -17.35
C GLN A 398 14.04 15.26 -17.23
N PHE A 399 14.62 14.09 -16.96
CA PHE A 399 16.06 13.86 -16.78
C PHE A 399 16.69 13.02 -17.92
N GLY A 400 15.89 12.57 -18.90
CA GLY A 400 16.34 11.66 -19.96
C GLY A 400 16.51 10.22 -19.47
N LEU A 401 15.63 9.79 -18.56
CA LEU A 401 15.56 8.45 -17.98
C LEU A 401 14.17 7.85 -18.22
N ARG A 402 14.10 6.52 -18.29
CA ARG A 402 12.85 5.76 -18.25
C ARG A 402 13.00 4.50 -17.39
N PHE A 403 12.04 4.26 -16.51
CA PHE A 403 11.83 2.97 -15.86
C PHE A 403 11.05 2.07 -16.79
N HIS A 404 11.51 0.84 -16.94
CA HIS A 404 10.83 -0.19 -17.70
C HIS A 404 9.53 -0.62 -17.03
N VAL A 405 8.55 -1.07 -17.83
CA VAL A 405 7.21 -1.45 -17.34
C VAL A 405 7.11 -2.95 -17.16
N GLY A 406 7.24 -3.42 -15.93
CA GLY A 406 7.20 -4.83 -15.56
C GLY A 406 8.35 -5.25 -14.65
N THR A 407 8.22 -6.42 -14.05
CA THR A 407 9.24 -7.00 -13.18
C THR A 407 10.26 -7.78 -13.98
N LEU A 408 11.53 -7.63 -13.64
CA LEU A 408 12.56 -8.54 -14.15
C LEU A 408 12.45 -9.89 -13.45
N LEU A 409 12.45 -10.95 -14.25
CA LEU A 409 12.61 -12.32 -13.79
C LEU A 409 13.98 -12.85 -14.17
N SER A 410 14.47 -13.81 -13.39
CA SER A 410 15.67 -14.57 -13.73
C SER A 410 15.32 -16.04 -14.01
N ASN A 411 16.24 -16.78 -14.64
CA ASN A 411 16.07 -18.20 -14.94
C ASN A 411 15.80 -19.08 -13.70
N ASN A 412 16.08 -18.59 -12.48
CA ASN A 412 15.69 -19.29 -11.25
C ASN A 412 14.19 -19.06 -10.99
N LYS A 413 13.38 -20.04 -11.43
CA LYS A 413 11.92 -20.10 -11.40
C LYS A 413 11.29 -19.45 -10.14
N LEU A 414 10.19 -18.71 -10.37
CA LEU A 414 9.21 -18.20 -9.41
C LEU A 414 9.68 -17.20 -8.32
N SER A 415 10.97 -16.87 -8.25
CA SER A 415 11.42 -15.82 -7.32
C SER A 415 11.38 -14.45 -7.99
N TYR A 416 10.71 -13.47 -7.37
CA TYR A 416 10.81 -12.05 -7.72
C TYR A 416 12.18 -11.45 -7.38
N LEU A 417 13.14 -12.32 -7.02
CA LEU A 417 14.47 -11.98 -6.61
C LEU A 417 15.36 -11.95 -7.85
N ILE A 418 15.96 -10.80 -8.13
CA ILE A 418 17.00 -10.68 -9.15
C ILE A 418 18.35 -10.39 -8.51
N SER A 419 19.39 -10.90 -9.16
CA SER A 419 20.77 -10.57 -8.83
C SER A 419 21.26 -9.45 -9.74
N ALA A 420 21.83 -8.41 -9.16
CA ALA A 420 22.60 -7.41 -9.86
C ALA A 420 24.04 -7.42 -9.38
N LYS A 421 24.99 -7.05 -10.23
CA LYS A 421 26.40 -6.88 -9.90
C LYS A 421 26.78 -5.43 -10.12
N THR A 422 27.52 -4.94 -9.15
CA THR A 422 28.07 -3.59 -9.14
C THR A 422 29.34 -3.54 -9.97
N LYS A 423 29.82 -2.35 -10.32
CA LYS A 423 31.14 -2.20 -10.98
C LYS A 423 32.29 -2.83 -10.19
N ALA A 424 32.23 -2.80 -8.85
CA ALA A 424 33.21 -3.40 -7.96
C ALA A 424 33.00 -4.92 -7.75
N GLY A 425 32.13 -5.55 -8.53
CA GLY A 425 31.91 -6.99 -8.47
C GLY A 425 31.00 -7.48 -7.34
N LYS A 426 30.59 -6.63 -6.40
CA LYS A 426 29.64 -6.99 -5.35
C LYS A 426 28.28 -7.37 -5.96
N GLU A 427 27.76 -8.51 -5.54
CA GLU A 427 26.40 -8.96 -5.85
C GLU A 427 25.37 -8.30 -4.92
N LEU A 428 24.26 -7.85 -5.50
CA LEU A 428 23.11 -7.26 -4.83
C LEU A 428 21.89 -8.11 -5.13
N LYS A 429 21.09 -8.39 -4.10
CA LYS A 429 19.79 -9.05 -4.24
C LYS A 429 18.70 -8.00 -4.18
N LEU A 430 17.83 -8.00 -5.19
CA LEU A 430 16.79 -7.01 -5.44
C LEU A 430 15.45 -7.72 -5.60
N TYR A 431 14.36 -7.09 -5.20
CA TYR A 431 13.03 -7.71 -5.19
C TYR A 431 12.07 -6.91 -6.05
N ARG A 432 11.41 -7.56 -7.02
CA ARG A 432 10.48 -6.93 -7.98
C ARG A 432 11.08 -5.76 -8.78
N SER A 433 12.40 -5.79 -8.94
CA SER A 433 13.12 -4.75 -9.65
C SER A 433 12.78 -4.73 -11.14
N THR A 434 12.80 -3.53 -11.73
CA THR A 434 12.67 -3.28 -13.17
C THR A 434 14.03 -2.89 -13.78
N GLY A 435 14.06 -2.55 -15.06
CA GLY A 435 15.22 -1.96 -15.72
C GLY A 435 15.15 -0.44 -15.83
N LEU A 436 16.29 0.18 -16.11
CA LEU A 436 16.41 1.58 -16.52
C LEU A 436 16.88 1.70 -17.98
N ASP A 437 16.29 2.64 -18.71
CA ASP A 437 16.74 3.11 -20.03
C ASP A 437 17.11 4.59 -19.98
N PHE A 438 18.00 5.00 -20.88
CA PHE A 438 18.52 6.37 -20.95
C PHE A 438 18.43 6.91 -22.37
N THR A 439 18.13 8.20 -22.52
CA THR A 439 18.16 8.86 -23.84
C THR A 439 19.58 9.10 -24.35
N ASN A 440 20.57 9.19 -23.45
CA ASN A 440 21.99 9.29 -23.78
C ASN A 440 22.82 8.59 -22.70
N THR A 441 23.17 7.33 -22.94
CA THR A 441 23.84 6.44 -21.97
C THR A 441 25.18 6.99 -21.47
N ASN A 442 25.92 7.74 -22.30
CA ASN A 442 27.25 8.26 -21.94
C ASN A 442 27.21 9.29 -20.82
N LYS A 443 26.05 9.93 -20.59
CA LYS A 443 25.85 10.88 -19.49
C LYS A 443 25.51 10.22 -18.15
N TRP A 444 25.33 8.90 -18.12
CA TRP A 444 24.90 8.16 -16.94
C TRP A 444 26.00 7.27 -16.37
N LYS A 445 26.22 7.37 -15.06
CA LYS A 445 27.10 6.46 -14.34
C LYS A 445 26.26 5.31 -13.80
N ILE A 446 26.39 4.13 -14.43
CA ILE A 446 25.70 2.91 -14.01
C ILE A 446 26.40 2.34 -12.77
N ILE A 447 25.64 2.13 -11.69
CA ILE A 447 26.11 1.58 -10.41
C ILE A 447 26.00 0.06 -10.39
N ALA A 448 24.85 -0.46 -10.85
CA ALA A 448 24.56 -1.89 -10.85
C ALA A 448 23.78 -2.31 -12.11
N LYS A 449 24.07 -3.51 -12.60
CA LYS A 449 23.37 -4.18 -13.71
C LYS A 449 22.99 -5.60 -13.32
N THR A 450 21.96 -6.19 -13.91
CA THR A 450 21.63 -7.62 -13.71
C THR A 450 22.83 -8.52 -14.04
N THR A 451 22.95 -9.68 -13.38
CA THR A 451 24.07 -10.63 -13.62
C THR A 451 23.75 -11.75 -14.60
N LYS A 452 22.48 -12.15 -14.66
CA LYS A 452 22.00 -13.25 -15.50
C LYS A 452 21.09 -12.70 -16.59
N THR A 453 20.83 -13.54 -17.60
CA THR A 453 19.72 -13.32 -18.53
C THR A 453 18.45 -13.11 -17.70
N SER A 454 17.88 -11.93 -17.85
CA SER A 454 16.62 -11.56 -17.23
C SER A 454 15.69 -11.04 -18.30
N TRP A 455 14.40 -11.20 -18.08
CA TRP A 455 13.39 -10.65 -18.98
C TRP A 455 12.31 -9.99 -18.16
N MET A 456 11.71 -8.99 -18.77
CA MET A 456 10.64 -8.25 -18.15
C MET A 456 9.32 -8.97 -18.37
N VAL A 457 8.54 -9.08 -17.30
CA VAL A 457 7.15 -9.54 -17.33
C VAL A 457 6.23 -8.41 -16.89
N SER A 458 5.26 -8.09 -17.73
CA SER A 458 4.24 -7.08 -17.44
C SER A 458 3.07 -7.64 -16.63
N THR A 459 2.94 -8.97 -16.55
CA THR A 459 1.96 -9.70 -15.73
C THR A 459 2.65 -10.82 -14.97
N LEU A 460 2.29 -10.98 -13.70
CA LEU A 460 2.69 -12.14 -12.89
C LEU A 460 1.63 -13.25 -12.92
N MET A 461 0.51 -13.01 -13.58
CA MET A 461 -0.57 -13.96 -13.70
C MET A 461 -0.47 -14.68 -15.05
N PRO A 462 -0.67 -16.02 -15.06
CA PRO A 462 -0.92 -16.78 -16.28
C PRO A 462 -1.98 -16.08 -17.12
N ILE A 463 -1.72 -15.94 -18.43
CA ILE A 463 -2.75 -15.48 -19.36
C ILE A 463 -3.52 -16.72 -19.78
N HIS A 464 -4.70 -16.91 -19.19
CA HIS A 464 -5.66 -17.92 -19.64
C HIS A 464 -6.26 -17.47 -20.98
N HIS A 465 -6.02 -18.25 -22.02
CA HIS A 465 -6.68 -18.14 -23.30
C HIS A 465 -7.75 -19.24 -23.36
N ALA A 466 -8.97 -18.90 -23.77
CA ALA A 466 -10.09 -19.86 -23.80
C ALA A 466 -9.77 -21.13 -24.62
N ASP A 467 -8.98 -20.96 -25.69
CA ASP A 467 -8.69 -22.02 -26.67
C ASP A 467 -7.19 -22.36 -26.79
N LYS A 468 -6.34 -21.85 -25.89
CA LYS A 468 -4.89 -22.13 -25.92
C LYS A 468 -4.37 -22.47 -24.54
N LYS A 469 -3.36 -23.34 -24.50
CA LYS A 469 -2.61 -23.66 -23.28
C LYS A 469 -2.13 -22.37 -22.64
N ASP A 470 -2.32 -22.26 -21.33
CA ASP A 470 -1.95 -21.07 -20.56
C ASP A 470 -0.53 -20.62 -20.89
N GLU A 471 -0.41 -19.37 -21.33
CA GLU A 471 0.90 -18.77 -21.51
C GLU A 471 1.48 -18.54 -20.12
N ASN A 472 2.51 -19.32 -19.80
CA ASN A 472 3.29 -19.12 -18.59
C ASN A 472 4.08 -17.82 -18.72
N PRO A 473 3.73 -16.74 -17.98
CA PRO A 473 4.43 -15.45 -18.09
C PRO A 473 5.88 -15.56 -17.61
N PHE A 474 6.20 -16.62 -16.87
CA PHE A 474 7.53 -16.94 -16.38
C PHE A 474 8.39 -17.70 -17.40
N SER A 475 7.90 -17.92 -18.63
CA SER A 475 8.72 -18.50 -19.69
C SER A 475 9.69 -17.45 -20.25
N PRO A 476 11.01 -17.71 -20.26
CA PRO A 476 11.97 -16.79 -20.86
C PRO A 476 11.72 -16.69 -22.37
N PRO A 477 11.85 -15.49 -22.96
CA PRO A 477 11.80 -15.33 -24.41
C PRO A 477 13.01 -16.01 -25.08
N SER A 478 12.83 -16.48 -26.31
CA SER A 478 13.86 -17.22 -27.06
C SER A 478 15.15 -16.42 -27.34
N LYS A 479 15.06 -15.09 -27.42
CA LYS A 479 16.23 -14.21 -27.64
C LYS A 479 16.89 -13.83 -26.31
N LYS A 480 18.22 -14.00 -26.22
CA LYS A 480 19.04 -13.47 -25.12
C LYS A 480 18.79 -11.96 -24.99
N ARG A 481 18.49 -11.52 -23.77
CA ARG A 481 18.22 -10.11 -23.47
C ARG A 481 19.43 -9.44 -22.81
N PRO A 482 19.64 -8.13 -23.05
CA PRO A 482 20.77 -7.39 -22.49
C PRO A 482 20.70 -7.33 -20.96
N LEU A 483 21.85 -7.10 -20.32
CA LEU A 483 21.90 -6.83 -18.87
C LEU A 483 21.27 -5.47 -18.58
N TYR A 484 20.22 -5.45 -17.77
CA TYR A 484 19.48 -4.24 -17.46
C TYR A 484 20.22 -3.42 -16.40
N PRO A 485 20.44 -2.10 -16.63
CA PRO A 485 20.84 -1.20 -15.57
C PRO A 485 19.73 -1.13 -14.51
N ILE A 486 20.10 -1.29 -13.24
CA ILE A 486 19.15 -1.23 -12.12
C ILE A 486 19.30 0.07 -11.33
N ALA A 487 20.53 0.57 -11.22
CA ALA A 487 20.82 1.78 -10.47
C ALA A 487 21.81 2.62 -11.26
N ALA A 488 21.50 3.91 -11.43
CA ALA A 488 22.34 4.85 -12.15
C ALA A 488 22.13 6.28 -11.64
N PHE A 489 23.14 7.13 -11.86
CA PHE A 489 23.02 8.54 -11.54
C PHE A 489 23.61 9.43 -12.63
N LYS A 490 23.14 10.68 -12.66
CA LYS A 490 23.60 11.75 -13.56
C LYS A 490 23.44 13.08 -12.85
N LYS A 491 24.53 13.81 -12.59
CA LYS A 491 24.56 15.16 -11.98
C LYS A 491 23.62 15.29 -10.76
N ASN A 492 22.38 15.73 -11.00
CA ASN A 492 21.35 16.02 -10.01
C ASN A 492 20.31 14.90 -9.78
N ILE A 493 20.39 13.76 -10.46
CA ILE A 493 19.47 12.64 -10.28
C ILE A 493 20.19 11.33 -9.95
N PHE A 494 19.64 10.57 -9.01
CA PHE A 494 19.95 9.17 -8.74
C PHE A 494 18.66 8.36 -8.86
N ALA A 495 18.64 7.36 -9.75
CA ALA A 495 17.52 6.45 -9.93
C ALA A 495 17.88 5.02 -9.55
N ILE A 496 16.93 4.32 -8.91
CA ILE A 496 17.01 2.91 -8.56
C ILE A 496 15.70 2.24 -8.96
N ALA A 497 15.80 1.26 -9.84
CA ALA A 497 14.70 0.44 -10.35
C ALA A 497 14.26 -0.65 -9.35
N ASP A 498 14.34 -0.34 -8.06
CA ASP A 498 13.80 -1.11 -6.96
C ASP A 498 13.60 -0.16 -5.77
N ILE A 499 12.42 -0.20 -5.17
CA ILE A 499 12.06 0.59 -4.00
C ILE A 499 12.48 -0.09 -2.69
N GLU A 500 12.51 -1.43 -2.68
CA GLU A 500 12.68 -2.24 -1.49
C GLU A 500 13.98 -1.93 -0.72
N PRO A 501 15.14 -1.67 -1.35
CA PRO A 501 16.36 -1.35 -0.61
C PRO A 501 16.26 -0.14 0.33
N PHE A 502 15.25 0.70 0.19
CA PHE A 502 15.00 1.86 1.05
C PHE A 502 13.78 1.69 1.98
N THR A 503 13.04 0.58 1.88
CA THR A 503 11.95 0.25 2.79
C THR A 503 12.50 -0.28 4.12
N ASN A 504 11.75 -0.15 5.21
CA ASN A 504 12.16 -0.62 6.54
C ASN A 504 12.58 -2.09 6.53
N THR A 505 11.91 -2.92 5.72
CA THR A 505 12.15 -4.35 5.63
C THR A 505 13.54 -4.66 5.08
N TYR A 506 14.00 -3.95 4.05
CA TYR A 506 15.25 -4.29 3.38
C TYR A 506 16.36 -3.25 3.55
N PHE A 507 16.11 -2.10 4.18
CA PHE A 507 17.12 -1.06 4.41
C PHE A 507 18.34 -1.58 5.19
N THR A 508 18.11 -2.47 6.15
CA THR A 508 19.18 -3.05 6.99
C THR A 508 19.97 -4.17 6.30
N THR A 509 19.52 -4.65 5.13
CA THR A 509 20.19 -5.70 4.36
C THR A 509 21.50 -5.21 3.74
N SER A 510 22.33 -6.14 3.25
CA SER A 510 23.58 -5.81 2.54
C SER A 510 23.34 -4.99 1.26
N THR A 511 22.20 -5.19 0.58
CA THR A 511 21.75 -4.39 -0.57
C THR A 511 21.32 -2.98 -0.13
N GLY A 512 20.45 -2.87 0.88
CA GLY A 512 19.95 -1.59 1.39
C GLY A 512 21.07 -0.68 1.89
N ARG A 513 21.95 -1.20 2.74
CA ARG A 513 23.13 -0.46 3.23
C ARG A 513 24.06 -0.04 2.11
N TYR A 514 24.22 -0.86 1.07
CA TYR A 514 25.06 -0.53 -0.09
C TYR A 514 24.50 0.66 -0.86
N PHE A 515 23.22 0.62 -1.25
CA PHE A 515 22.62 1.75 -1.96
C PHE A 515 22.55 3.01 -1.11
N TYR A 516 22.28 2.89 0.19
CA TYR A 516 22.30 4.03 1.10
C TYR A 516 23.68 4.70 1.17
N LYS A 517 24.77 3.92 1.29
CA LYS A 517 26.15 4.44 1.26
C LYS A 517 26.43 5.19 -0.04
N PHE A 518 26.07 4.60 -1.19
CA PHE A 518 26.23 5.25 -2.50
C PHE A 518 25.40 6.53 -2.61
N PHE A 519 24.17 6.52 -2.10
CA PHE A 519 23.30 7.68 -2.07
C PHE A 519 23.92 8.83 -1.26
N LEU A 520 24.48 8.55 -0.07
CA LEU A 520 25.18 9.57 0.71
C LEU A 520 26.41 10.14 0.00
N GLN A 521 27.21 9.30 -0.67
CA GLN A 521 28.36 9.77 -1.46
C GLN A 521 27.92 10.70 -2.59
N TRP A 522 26.91 10.28 -3.35
CA TRP A 522 26.32 11.09 -4.42
C TRP A 522 25.71 12.41 -3.91
N LEU A 523 25.06 12.37 -2.74
CA LEU A 523 24.46 13.54 -2.11
C LEU A 523 25.52 14.56 -1.65
N GLN A 524 26.69 14.07 -1.21
CA GLN A 524 27.83 14.90 -0.78
C GLN A 524 28.68 15.42 -1.94
N ASN A 525 28.32 15.16 -3.21
CA ASN A 525 29.17 15.42 -4.40
C ASN A 525 30.57 14.82 -4.31
N LYS A 526 30.80 13.85 -3.41
CA LYS A 526 32.01 13.07 -3.41
C LYS A 526 31.88 12.10 -4.57
N THR A 527 32.35 12.52 -5.74
CA THR A 527 32.59 11.63 -6.88
C THR A 527 33.67 10.64 -6.42
N SER A 528 33.24 9.58 -5.75
CA SER A 528 34.14 8.53 -5.30
C SER A 528 34.70 7.85 -6.55
N THR A 529 36.02 7.95 -6.70
CA THR A 529 36.83 6.80 -7.12
C THR A 529 36.27 5.57 -6.40
N SER A 530 35.99 4.50 -7.15
CA SER A 530 35.34 3.28 -6.65
C SER A 530 35.83 2.93 -5.24
N PRO A 531 34.95 2.52 -4.30
CA PRO A 531 35.41 2.10 -2.98
C PRO A 531 36.43 0.98 -3.19
N THR A 532 37.70 1.29 -2.98
CA THR A 532 38.81 0.34 -3.04
C THR A 532 38.43 -0.81 -2.12
N SER A 533 38.62 -2.02 -2.64
CA SER A 533 38.39 -3.28 -1.93
C SER A 533 38.99 -3.19 -0.52
N SER A 534 38.24 -3.69 0.46
CA SER A 534 38.69 -3.87 1.84
C SER A 534 40.11 -4.46 1.89
N PRO A 535 40.93 -4.12 2.90
CA PRO A 535 42.27 -4.65 3.01
C PRO A 535 42.20 -6.17 3.04
N THR A 536 42.95 -6.80 2.15
CA THR A 536 43.26 -8.22 2.19
C THR A 536 43.77 -8.55 3.59
N ASN A 537 43.06 -9.42 4.31
CA ASN A 537 43.61 -10.12 5.46
C ASN A 537 44.89 -10.82 5.00
N THR A 538 46.04 -10.27 5.37
CA THR A 538 47.31 -10.99 5.37
C THR A 538 47.14 -12.16 6.34
N ARG A 539 46.92 -13.35 5.76
CA ARG A 539 47.24 -14.61 6.43
C ARG A 539 48.73 -14.58 6.75
N SER A 540 49.07 -14.53 8.03
CA SER A 540 50.29 -15.18 8.49
C SER A 540 50.13 -16.69 8.24
N ALA A 541 51.19 -17.29 7.72
CA ALA A 541 51.37 -18.72 7.55
C ALA A 541 52.83 -19.04 7.90
N PRO A 542 53.13 -20.31 8.17
CA PRO A 542 52.64 -21.16 9.26
C PRO A 542 53.23 -20.74 10.62
#